data_AF-A0A6L8BCM2-F1
#
_entry.id   AF-A0A6L8BCM2-F1
#
_cell.length_a   1.000
_cell.length_b   1.000
_cell.length_c   1.000
_cell.angle_alpha   90.00
_cell.angle_beta   90.00
_cell.angle_gamma   90.00
#
_symmetry.space_group_name_H-M   'P 1'
#
loop_
_entity.id
_entity.type
_entity.pdbx_description
1 polymer ?
#
loop_
_entity_poly.entity_id
_entity_poly.type
_entity_poly.pdbx_seq_one_letter_code
_entity_poly.pdbx_strand_id
1 'polypeptide(L)'
;MEHGRMTTAQWTAVAVTVGLNALDGFDVLSISFASPGIASEWGLGEAVLGWVLSMELLGMAMGSLVLGPVADRYGRRFTILICLLAMTAGMFGAGFATGVPILLFWRLLTGLGIGGMLAAINAAAAEFSNGRWRGLAMALMVIGYPIGGILGGIVVQRI
;
A
#
# COMPACT_ATOMS: atom_id res chain seq x y z
N MET A 1 12.83 -22.96 21.34
CA MET A 1 13.06 -22.42 19.97
C MET A 1 12.73 -20.92 19.85
N GLU A 2 12.26 -20.24 20.90
CA GLU A 2 11.83 -18.82 20.87
C GLU A 2 12.93 -17.74 20.95
N HIS A 3 14.20 -18.11 21.21
CA HIS A 3 15.26 -17.14 21.53
C HIS A 3 16.45 -17.11 20.53
N GLY A 4 16.34 -17.80 19.39
CA GLY A 4 17.40 -17.85 18.36
C GLY A 4 17.59 -16.54 17.58
N ARG A 5 18.78 -16.36 16.98
CA ARG A 5 19.03 -15.30 15.97
C ARG A 5 18.15 -15.58 14.75
N MET A 6 17.56 -14.53 14.16
CA MET A 6 16.82 -14.70 12.90
C MET A 6 17.77 -15.11 11.80
N THR A 7 17.33 -16.06 10.98
CA THR A 7 18.06 -16.50 9.78
C THR A 7 18.01 -15.41 8.70
N THR A 8 18.95 -15.47 7.75
CA THR A 8 19.00 -14.51 6.64
C THR A 8 17.69 -14.47 5.86
N ALA A 9 17.04 -15.63 5.65
CA ALA A 9 15.76 -15.72 4.96
C ALA A 9 14.62 -14.98 5.69
N GLN A 10 14.58 -15.04 7.03
CA GLN A 10 13.58 -14.31 7.82
C GLN A 10 13.80 -12.79 7.71
N TRP A 11 15.06 -12.35 7.73
CA TRP A 11 15.40 -10.93 7.51
C TRP A 11 15.04 -10.48 6.10
N THR A 12 15.25 -11.31 5.08
CA THR A 12 14.82 -11.02 3.71
C THR A 12 13.30 -10.88 3.63
N ALA A 13 12.53 -11.75 4.30
CA ALA A 13 11.07 -11.64 4.33
C ALA A 13 10.61 -10.33 4.98
N VAL A 14 11.22 -9.92 6.11
CA VAL A 14 10.94 -8.62 6.73
C VAL A 14 11.33 -7.46 5.81
N ALA A 15 12.48 -7.51 5.15
CA ALA A 15 12.89 -6.46 4.20
C ALA A 15 11.90 -6.33 3.03
N VAL A 16 11.34 -7.44 2.55
CA VAL A 16 10.29 -7.42 1.53
C VAL A 16 9.02 -6.74 2.05
N THR A 17 8.55 -7.05 3.26
CA THR A 17 7.35 -6.40 3.81
C THR A 17 7.56 -4.90 4.03
N VAL A 18 8.76 -4.47 4.42
CA VAL A 18 9.14 -3.05 4.49
C VAL A 18 9.05 -2.39 3.11
N GLY A 19 9.60 -3.03 2.08
CA GLY A 19 9.53 -2.51 0.71
C GLY A 19 8.10 -2.41 0.19
N LEU A 20 7.26 -3.40 0.47
CA LEU A 20 5.83 -3.38 0.10
C LEU A 20 5.07 -2.25 0.83
N ASN A 21 5.37 -2.05 2.11
CA ASN A 21 4.76 -0.96 2.88
C ASN A 21 5.27 0.42 2.43
N ALA A 22 6.50 0.51 1.92
CA ALA A 22 6.99 1.73 1.27
C ALA A 22 6.28 2.01 -0.06
N LEU A 23 5.99 1.01 -0.87
CA LEU A 23 5.19 1.20 -2.10
C LEU A 23 3.79 1.74 -1.79
N ASP A 24 3.17 1.23 -0.73
CA ASP A 24 1.90 1.76 -0.21
C ASP A 24 2.01 3.24 0.17
N GLY A 25 2.97 3.61 1.02
CA GLY A 25 3.16 5.01 1.41
C GLY A 25 3.50 5.95 0.25
N PHE A 26 4.18 5.45 -0.78
CA PHE A 26 4.38 6.20 -2.02
C PHE A 26 3.06 6.43 -2.76
N ASP A 27 2.22 5.41 -2.96
CA ASP A 27 0.96 5.55 -3.71
C ASP A 27 -0.02 6.50 -3.02
N VAL A 28 -0.25 6.33 -1.71
CA VAL A 28 -1.18 7.16 -0.93
C VAL A 28 -0.76 8.64 -0.94
N LEU A 29 0.54 8.92 -0.87
CA LEU A 29 1.02 10.31 -0.93
C LEU A 29 1.11 10.85 -2.35
N SER A 30 1.30 10.00 -3.37
CA SER A 30 1.39 10.44 -4.77
C SER A 30 0.15 11.22 -5.22
N ILE A 31 -1.04 10.77 -4.84
CA ILE A 31 -2.29 11.48 -5.18
C ILE A 31 -2.41 12.80 -4.43
N SER A 32 -1.88 12.90 -3.21
CA SER A 32 -1.82 14.15 -2.47
C SER A 32 -0.90 15.17 -3.16
N PHE A 33 0.22 14.70 -3.74
CA PHE A 33 1.12 15.55 -4.54
C PHE A 33 0.49 15.97 -5.87
N ALA A 34 -0.28 15.09 -6.52
CA ALA A 34 -0.96 15.37 -7.78
C ALA A 34 -2.25 16.22 -7.61
N SER A 35 -2.85 16.24 -6.42
CA SER A 35 -4.15 16.86 -6.15
C SER A 35 -4.25 18.33 -6.60
N PRO A 36 -3.28 19.23 -6.32
CA PRO A 36 -3.34 20.61 -6.79
C PRO A 36 -3.37 20.72 -8.32
N GLY A 37 -2.60 19.88 -9.02
CA GLY A 37 -2.57 19.83 -10.48
C GLY A 37 -3.91 19.39 -11.06
N ILE A 38 -4.44 18.27 -10.58
CA ILE A 38 -5.76 17.73 -10.97
C ILE A 38 -6.86 18.76 -10.71
N ALA A 39 -6.83 19.45 -9.57
CA ALA A 39 -7.81 20.47 -9.22
C ALA A 39 -7.77 21.65 -10.19
N SER A 40 -6.57 22.10 -10.57
CA SER A 40 -6.39 23.21 -11.52
C SER A 40 -6.82 22.85 -12.94
N GLU A 41 -6.51 21.63 -13.40
CA GLU A 41 -6.76 21.17 -14.77
C GLU A 41 -8.26 20.88 -14.99
N TRP A 42 -8.91 20.23 -14.03
CA TRP A 42 -10.31 19.82 -14.14
C TRP A 42 -11.29 20.79 -13.45
N GLY A 43 -10.78 21.90 -12.90
CA GLY A 43 -11.59 22.92 -12.21
C GLY A 43 -12.34 22.35 -11.01
N LEU A 44 -11.74 21.42 -10.26
CA LEU A 44 -12.41 20.72 -9.16
C LEU A 44 -12.32 21.48 -7.84
N GLY A 45 -13.40 21.39 -7.05
CA GLY A 45 -13.39 21.83 -5.65
C GLY A 45 -12.75 20.80 -4.71
N GLU A 46 -12.32 21.26 -3.54
CA GLU A 46 -11.67 20.43 -2.50
C GLU A 46 -12.52 19.22 -2.07
N ALA A 47 -13.85 19.35 -2.08
CA ALA A 47 -14.76 18.26 -1.75
C ALA A 47 -14.58 17.04 -2.67
N VAL A 48 -14.30 17.26 -3.96
CA VAL A 48 -14.11 16.16 -4.93
C VAL A 48 -12.78 15.44 -4.67
N LEU A 49 -11.71 16.17 -4.36
CA LEU A 49 -10.43 15.59 -3.97
C LEU A 49 -10.55 14.77 -2.69
N GLY A 50 -11.36 15.25 -1.73
CA GLY A 50 -11.71 14.50 -0.53
C GLY A 50 -12.38 13.16 -0.86
N TRP A 51 -13.25 13.11 -1.86
CA TRP A 51 -13.83 11.84 -2.35
C TRP A 51 -12.80 10.92 -2.99
N VAL A 52 -11.84 11.45 -3.76
CA VAL A 52 -10.75 10.68 -4.36
C VAL A 52 -9.93 9.96 -3.30
N LEU A 53 -9.51 10.68 -2.26
CA LEU A 53 -8.79 10.09 -1.11
C LEU A 53 -9.67 9.09 -0.33
N SER A 54 -10.94 9.42 -0.12
CA SER A 54 -11.87 8.57 0.63
C SER A 54 -12.17 7.25 -0.08
N MET A 55 -12.25 7.24 -1.40
CA MET A 55 -12.48 6.02 -2.19
C MET A 55 -11.31 5.04 -2.06
N GLU A 56 -10.09 5.54 -1.95
CA GLU A 56 -8.92 4.71 -1.68
C GLU A 56 -9.02 4.06 -0.29
N LEU A 57 -9.33 4.84 0.75
CA LEU A 57 -9.54 4.32 2.11
C LEU A 57 -10.70 3.31 2.20
N LEU A 58 -11.80 3.57 1.49
CA LEU A 58 -12.92 2.64 1.37
C LEU A 58 -12.48 1.34 0.69
N GLY A 59 -11.68 1.45 -0.37
CA GLY A 59 -11.03 0.33 -1.04
C GLY A 59 -10.18 -0.47 -0.06
N MET A 60 -9.35 0.18 0.75
CA MET A 60 -8.52 -0.49 1.76
C MET A 60 -9.36 -1.26 2.78
N ALA A 61 -10.44 -0.66 3.27
CA ALA A 61 -11.35 -1.34 4.19
C ALA A 61 -11.92 -2.61 3.55
N MET A 62 -12.46 -2.51 2.33
CA MET A 62 -13.01 -3.67 1.61
C MET A 62 -11.93 -4.72 1.28
N GLY A 63 -10.76 -4.28 0.84
CA GLY A 63 -9.63 -5.14 0.51
C GLY A 63 -9.15 -5.95 1.70
N SER A 64 -9.06 -5.34 2.88
CA SER A 64 -8.69 -6.04 4.10
C SER A 64 -9.68 -7.14 4.47
N LEU A 65 -10.98 -6.89 4.28
CA LEU A 65 -12.06 -7.84 4.60
C LEU A 65 -12.16 -8.98 3.59
N VAL A 66 -11.95 -8.68 2.30
CA VAL A 66 -12.12 -9.66 1.22
C VAL A 66 -10.84 -10.45 0.98
N LEU A 67 -9.69 -9.80 0.93
CA LEU A 67 -8.40 -10.42 0.59
C LEU A 67 -7.64 -10.93 1.83
N GLY A 68 -7.99 -10.47 3.04
CA GLY A 68 -7.45 -11.02 4.29
C GLY A 68 -7.70 -12.54 4.42
N PRO A 69 -8.95 -13.02 4.36
CA PRO A 69 -9.25 -14.45 4.40
C PRO A 69 -8.63 -15.24 3.23
N VAL A 70 -8.46 -14.59 2.07
CA VAL A 70 -7.78 -15.19 0.91
C VAL A 70 -6.30 -15.43 1.22
N ALA A 71 -5.61 -14.51 1.92
CA ALA A 71 -4.24 -14.69 2.40
C ALA A 71 -4.11 -15.89 3.35
N ASP A 72 -5.09 -16.08 4.22
CA ASP A 72 -5.11 -17.21 5.15
C ASP A 72 -5.32 -18.54 4.42
N ARG A 73 -6.21 -18.58 3.41
CA ARG A 73 -6.61 -19.80 2.70
C ARG A 73 -5.67 -20.22 1.57
N TYR A 74 -5.26 -19.28 0.72
CA TYR A 74 -4.46 -19.56 -0.48
C TYR A 74 -2.97 -19.24 -0.29
N GLY A 75 -2.60 -18.71 0.87
CA GLY A 75 -1.22 -18.41 1.24
C GLY A 75 -0.84 -16.95 0.98
N ARG A 76 0.12 -16.49 1.79
CA ARG A 76 0.48 -15.07 1.91
C ARG A 76 1.12 -14.54 0.62
N ARG A 77 2.04 -15.31 0.04
CA ARG A 77 2.75 -14.93 -1.20
C ARG A 77 1.79 -14.74 -2.37
N PHE A 78 0.84 -15.65 -2.53
CA PHE A 78 -0.13 -15.58 -3.63
C PHE A 78 -1.00 -14.33 -3.50
N THR A 79 -1.52 -14.05 -2.31
CA THR A 79 -2.32 -12.85 -2.07
C THR A 79 -1.52 -11.57 -2.25
N ILE A 80 -0.28 -11.49 -1.75
CA ILE A 80 0.60 -10.33 -1.95
C ILE A 80 0.78 -10.02 -3.45
N LEU A 81 0.99 -11.05 -4.28
CA LEU A 81 1.15 -10.86 -5.74
C LEU A 81 -0.13 -10.35 -6.41
N ILE A 82 -1.30 -10.87 -6.02
CA ILE A 82 -2.59 -10.37 -6.52
C ILE A 82 -2.80 -8.91 -6.11
N CYS A 83 -2.54 -8.59 -4.85
CA CYS A 83 -2.65 -7.22 -4.34
C CYS A 83 -1.72 -6.27 -5.09
N LEU A 84 -0.46 -6.66 -5.31
CA LEU A 84 0.50 -5.90 -6.09
C LEU A 84 0.02 -5.65 -7.52
N LEU A 85 -0.57 -6.66 -8.17
CA LEU A 85 -1.13 -6.49 -9.51
C LEU A 85 -2.31 -5.51 -9.50
N ALA A 86 -3.21 -5.61 -8.52
CA ALA A 86 -4.34 -4.69 -8.38
C ALA A 86 -3.88 -3.24 -8.11
N MET A 87 -2.90 -3.05 -7.22
CA MET A 87 -2.29 -1.75 -6.95
C MET A 87 -1.62 -1.17 -8.19
N THR A 88 -0.80 -1.97 -8.87
CA THR A 88 -0.08 -1.51 -10.07
C THR A 88 -1.06 -1.14 -11.19
N ALA A 89 -2.08 -1.98 -11.43
CA ALA A 89 -3.10 -1.70 -12.43
C ALA A 89 -3.92 -0.44 -12.08
N GLY A 90 -4.28 -0.29 -10.80
CA GLY A 90 -5.02 0.88 -10.32
C GLY A 90 -4.22 2.18 -10.40
N MET A 91 -2.95 2.15 -9.98
CA MET A 91 -2.06 3.30 -10.07
C MET A 91 -1.79 3.69 -11.53
N PHE A 92 -1.50 2.71 -12.39
CA PHE A 92 -1.29 2.95 -13.81
C PHE A 92 -2.56 3.50 -14.47
N GLY A 93 -3.72 2.90 -14.22
CA GLY A 93 -5.00 3.34 -14.76
C GLY A 93 -5.41 4.73 -14.29
N ALA A 94 -5.12 5.09 -13.03
CA ALA A 94 -5.37 6.42 -12.50
C ALA A 94 -4.60 7.51 -13.26
N GLY A 95 -3.39 7.22 -13.74
CA GLY A 95 -2.59 8.15 -14.56
C GLY A 95 -3.19 8.45 -15.93
N PHE A 96 -4.09 7.60 -16.44
CA PHE A 96 -4.83 7.81 -17.70
C PHE A 96 -6.30 8.18 -17.46
N ALA A 97 -6.68 8.51 -16.22
CA ALA A 97 -8.05 8.89 -15.93
C ALA A 97 -8.40 10.21 -16.64
N THR A 98 -9.45 10.20 -17.45
CA THR A 98 -9.93 11.40 -18.17
C THR A 98 -11.04 12.13 -17.44
N GLY A 99 -11.26 11.81 -16.17
CA GLY A 99 -12.29 12.43 -15.36
C GLY A 99 -12.46 11.78 -13.99
N VAL A 100 -13.22 12.46 -13.13
CA VAL A 100 -13.41 12.10 -11.73
C VAL A 100 -13.96 10.68 -11.54
N PRO A 101 -15.04 10.22 -12.20
CA PRO A 101 -15.60 8.90 -11.91
C PRO A 101 -14.62 7.75 -12.20
N ILE A 102 -13.83 7.90 -13.28
CA ILE A 102 -12.80 6.93 -13.66
C ILE A 102 -11.66 6.94 -12.64
N LEU A 103 -11.24 8.13 -12.20
CA LEU A 103 -10.24 8.28 -11.15
C LEU A 103 -10.70 7.63 -9.84
N LEU A 104 -11.95 7.86 -9.42
CA LEU A 104 -12.53 7.25 -8.21
C LEU A 104 -12.55 5.72 -8.29
N PHE A 105 -12.91 5.16 -9.45
CA PHE A 105 -12.88 3.71 -9.67
C PHE A 105 -11.46 3.15 -9.53
N TRP A 106 -10.47 3.78 -10.15
CA TRP A 106 -9.08 3.35 -10.04
C TRP A 106 -8.55 3.46 -8.62
N ARG A 107 -8.87 4.55 -7.91
CA ARG A 107 -8.54 4.70 -6.47
C ARG A 107 -9.15 3.60 -5.63
N LEU A 108 -10.40 3.25 -5.87
CA LEU A 108 -11.07 2.15 -5.17
C LEU A 108 -10.36 0.82 -5.40
N LEU A 109 -9.95 0.54 -6.65
CA LEU A 109 -9.22 -0.67 -7.01
C LEU A 109 -7.82 -0.70 -6.38
N THR A 110 -7.09 0.42 -6.42
CA THR A 110 -5.78 0.54 -5.77
C THR A 110 -5.89 0.31 -4.27
N GLY A 111 -6.85 0.96 -3.62
CA GLY A 111 -7.15 0.79 -2.21
C GLY A 111 -7.47 -0.66 -1.85
N LEU A 112 -8.26 -1.36 -2.67
CA LEU A 112 -8.56 -2.78 -2.48
C LEU A 112 -7.29 -3.64 -2.46
N GLY A 113 -6.36 -3.38 -3.38
CA GLY A 113 -5.04 -4.02 -3.37
C GLY A 113 -4.23 -3.69 -2.11
N ILE A 114 -4.17 -2.42 -1.73
CA ILE A 114 -3.44 -1.96 -0.53
C ILE A 114 -3.98 -2.65 0.73
N GLY A 115 -5.29 -2.62 0.95
CA GLY A 115 -5.90 -3.19 2.15
C GLY A 115 -5.64 -4.70 2.30
N GLY A 116 -5.73 -5.43 1.19
CA GLY A 116 -5.39 -6.86 1.16
C GLY A 116 -3.90 -7.11 1.39
N MET A 117 -3.04 -6.28 0.80
CA MET A 117 -1.60 -6.36 0.99
C MET A 117 -1.22 -6.13 2.45
N LEU A 118 -1.77 -5.09 3.09
CA LEU A 118 -1.53 -4.75 4.49
C LEU A 118 -1.91 -5.91 5.42
N ALA A 119 -3.05 -6.57 5.19
CA ALA A 119 -3.42 -7.77 5.94
C ALA A 119 -2.40 -8.90 5.76
N ALA A 120 -1.99 -9.18 4.52
CA ALA A 120 -1.07 -10.28 4.20
C ALA A 120 0.36 -10.03 4.70
N ILE A 121 0.89 -8.81 4.59
CA ILE A 121 2.25 -8.48 5.05
C ILE A 121 2.34 -8.42 6.58
N ASN A 122 1.29 -7.97 7.27
CA ASN A 122 1.23 -8.00 8.73
C ASN A 122 1.30 -9.44 9.24
N ALA A 123 0.52 -10.35 8.65
CA ALA A 123 0.56 -11.76 8.98
C ALA A 123 1.93 -12.37 8.65
N ALA A 124 2.49 -12.09 7.47
CA ALA A 124 3.80 -12.59 7.06
C ALA A 124 4.91 -12.11 8.00
N ALA A 125 4.97 -10.82 8.32
CA ALA A 125 5.95 -10.26 9.25
C ALA A 125 5.84 -10.92 10.64
N ALA A 126 4.62 -11.23 11.10
CA ALA A 126 4.38 -11.90 12.37
C ALA A 126 4.91 -13.34 12.36
N GLU A 127 4.63 -14.10 11.29
CA GLU A 127 5.02 -15.50 11.11
C GLU A 127 6.52 -15.69 10.94
N PHE A 128 7.19 -14.80 10.19
CA PHE A 128 8.63 -14.91 9.96
C PHE A 128 9.47 -14.38 11.13
N SER A 129 8.87 -13.65 12.07
CA SER A 129 9.59 -13.08 13.21
C SER A 129 9.69 -14.03 14.41
N ASN A 130 10.87 -14.10 15.02
CA ASN A 130 11.03 -14.79 16.31
C ASN A 130 10.47 -13.91 17.43
N GLY A 131 9.95 -14.49 18.53
CA GLY A 131 9.35 -13.75 19.65
C GLY A 131 10.21 -12.57 20.16
N ARG A 132 11.54 -12.74 20.20
CA ARG A 132 12.50 -11.67 20.59
C ARG A 132 12.58 -10.50 19.61
N TRP A 133 12.42 -10.74 18.30
CA TRP A 133 12.64 -9.74 17.24
C TRP A 133 11.34 -9.25 16.58
N ARG A 134 10.19 -9.84 16.94
CA ARG A 134 8.86 -9.49 16.41
C ARG A 134 8.54 -8.01 16.54
N GLY A 135 8.84 -7.39 17.69
CA GLY A 135 8.63 -5.95 17.87
C GLY A 135 9.44 -5.11 16.88
N LEU A 136 10.71 -5.45 16.66
CA LEU A 136 11.56 -4.74 15.70
C LEU A 136 11.10 -4.98 14.26
N ALA A 137 10.74 -6.22 13.90
CA ALA A 137 10.27 -6.55 12.56
C ALA A 137 8.99 -5.76 12.20
N MET A 138 8.05 -5.66 13.14
CA MET A 138 6.84 -4.85 12.96
C MET A 138 7.15 -3.36 12.87
N ALA A 139 8.03 -2.85 13.73
CA ALA A 139 8.44 -1.46 13.69
C ALA A 139 9.11 -1.10 12.35
N LEU A 140 10.02 -1.94 11.86
CA LEU A 140 10.66 -1.76 10.55
C LEU A 140 9.63 -1.76 9.42
N MET A 141 8.68 -2.70 9.45
CA MET A 141 7.62 -2.76 8.44
C MET A 141 6.82 -1.46 8.38
N VAL A 142 6.40 -0.93 9.53
CA VAL A 142 5.63 0.34 9.62
C VAL A 142 6.46 1.55 9.16
N ILE A 143 7.78 1.53 9.39
CA ILE A 143 8.69 2.57 8.89
C ILE A 143 8.77 2.59 7.35
N GLY A 144 8.39 1.51 6.67
CA GLY A 144 8.31 1.46 5.21
C GLY A 144 7.45 2.60 4.64
N TYR A 145 6.24 2.77 5.17
CA TYR A 145 5.27 3.78 4.71
C TYR A 145 5.86 5.20 4.62
N PRO A 146 6.39 5.82 5.70
CA PRO A 146 6.95 7.16 5.61
C PRO A 146 8.19 7.23 4.71
N ILE A 147 8.99 6.17 4.60
CA ILE A 147 10.13 6.14 3.67
C ILE A 147 9.65 6.29 2.22
N GLY A 148 8.65 5.50 1.82
CA GLY A 148 8.07 5.58 0.48
C GLY A 148 7.49 6.95 0.17
N GLY A 149 6.76 7.52 1.13
CA GLY A 149 6.19 8.85 1.02
C GLY A 149 7.23 9.96 0.84
N ILE A 150 8.30 9.94 1.64
CA ILE A 150 9.41 10.91 1.54
C ILE A 150 10.13 10.79 0.21
N LEU A 151 10.45 9.57 -0.23
CA LEU A 151 11.11 9.34 -1.52
C LEU A 151 10.25 9.86 -2.68
N GLY A 152 8.94 9.62 -2.64
CA GLY A 152 8.00 10.18 -3.61
C GLY A 152 8.01 11.70 -3.64
N GLY A 153 7.91 12.34 -2.47
CA GLY A 153 7.93 13.79 -2.35
C GLY A 153 9.22 14.42 -2.87
N ILE A 154 10.39 13.81 -2.60
CA ILE A 154 11.68 14.28 -3.12
C ILE A 154 11.73 14.21 -4.64
N VAL A 155 11.19 13.16 -5.25
CA VAL A 155 11.14 13.01 -6.70
C VAL A 155 10.23 14.06 -7.32
N VAL A 156 9.04 14.28 -6.75
CA VAL A 156 8.10 15.31 -7.25
C VAL A 156 8.68 16.71 -7.11
N GLN A 157 9.39 17.02 -6.02
CA GLN A 157 10.02 18.33 -5.82
C GLN A 157 11.08 18.68 -6.89
N ARG A 158 11.61 17.68 -7.59
CA ARG A 158 12.68 17.85 -8.59
C ARG A 158 12.16 18.10 -10.02
N ILE A 159 10.85 18.01 -10.25
CA ILE A 159 10.19 18.14 -11.56
C ILE A 159 9.32 19.39 -11.54
#